data_AF-A0A0B0Q106-F1
#
_entry.id   AF-A0A0B0Q106-F1
#
_cell.length_a   1.000
_cell.length_b   1.000
_cell.length_c   1.000
_cell.angle_alpha   90.00
_cell.angle_beta   90.00
_cell.angle_gamma   90.00
#
_symmetry.space_group_name_H-M   'P 1'
#
loop_
_entity.id
_entity.type
_entity.pdbx_description
1 polymer ?
#
loop_
_entity_poly.entity_id
_entity_poly.type
_entity_poly.pdbx_seq_one_letter_code
_entity_poly.pdbx_strand_id
1 'polypeptide(L)' 'MQRYDLRHLGDDFYGRMLEIIDETNEGEVSIFMFEIGDFSAVQKSADVIKEAGWTLLNSLKFNETDWTIVIKKVKVANGE' A
#
# COMPACT_ATOMS: atom_id res chain seq x y z
N MET A 1 -8.80 11.35 0.44
CA MET A 1 -7.46 10.93 0.87
C MET A 1 -7.56 10.52 2.33
N GLN A 2 -7.42 9.22 2.61
CA GLN A 2 -7.50 8.65 3.97
C GLN A 2 -6.15 8.09 4.39
N ARG A 3 -5.88 8.06 5.71
CA ARG A 3 -4.64 7.53 6.29
C ARG A 3 -4.95 6.38 7.25
N TYR A 4 -4.23 5.29 7.12
CA TYR A 4 -4.37 4.07 7.92
C TYR A 4 -3.04 3.72 8.56
N ASP A 5 -3.03 3.56 9.88
CA ASP A 5 -1.85 3.17 10.64
C ASP A 5 -1.91 1.66 10.91
N LEU A 6 -1.01 0.93 10.25
CA LEU A 6 -0.86 -0.52 10.32
C LEU A 6 0.42 -0.94 11.04
N ARG A 7 1.16 -0.03 11.68
CA ARG A 7 2.42 -0.37 12.37
C ARG A 7 2.25 -1.42 13.46
N HIS A 8 1.08 -1.43 14.10
CA HIS A 8 0.70 -2.43 15.10
C HIS A 8 0.65 -3.88 14.56
N LEU A 9 0.64 -4.06 13.23
CA LEU A 9 0.65 -5.37 12.57
C LEU A 9 2.07 -5.85 12.22
N GLY A 10 3.09 -5.01 12.34
CA GLY A 10 4.47 -5.34 11.96
C GLY A 10 4.55 -5.85 10.51
N ASP A 11 5.20 -6.99 10.31
CA ASP A 11 5.41 -7.61 8.99
C ASP A 11 4.14 -8.23 8.36
N ASP A 12 3.05 -8.38 9.12
CA ASP A 12 1.79 -9.00 8.68
C ASP A 12 0.70 -7.98 8.31
N PHE A 13 1.10 -6.84 7.74
CA PHE A 13 0.18 -5.76 7.39
C PHE A 13 -0.55 -5.97 6.04
N TYR A 14 -0.02 -6.84 5.18
CA TYR A 14 -0.50 -7.00 3.80
C TYR A 14 -1.97 -7.39 3.70
N GLY A 15 -2.42 -8.34 4.53
CA GLY A 15 -3.81 -8.79 4.52
C GLY A 15 -4.76 -7.65 4.86
N ARG A 16 -4.47 -6.92 5.94
CA ARG A 16 -5.32 -5.79 6.37
C ARG A 16 -5.30 -4.64 5.37
N MET A 17 -4.16 -4.38 4.74
CA MET A 17 -4.05 -3.37 3.69
C MET A 17 -4.98 -3.70 2.51
N LEU A 18 -4.99 -4.95 2.03
CA LEU A 18 -5.84 -5.37 0.91
C LEU A 18 -7.33 -5.26 1.24
N GLU A 19 -7.75 -5.68 2.44
CA GLU A 19 -9.13 -5.54 2.92
C GLU A 19 -9.59 -4.07 2.89
N ILE A 20 -8.79 -3.15 3.45
CA ILE A 20 -9.14 -1.73 3.49
C ILE A 20 -9.30 -1.16 2.09
N ILE A 21 -8.42 -1.53 1.16
CA ILE A 21 -8.52 -0.99 -0.19
C ILE A 21 -9.70 -1.61 -0.94
N ASP A 22 -10.06 -2.87 -0.70
CA ASP A 22 -11.29 -3.44 -1.25
C ASP A 22 -12.54 -2.67 -0.78
N GLU A 23 -12.55 -2.22 0.47
CA GLU A 23 -13.61 -1.38 1.05
C GLU A 23 -13.63 0.08 0.53
N THR A 24 -12.50 0.59 0.00
CA THR A 24 -12.42 1.96 -0.53
C THR A 24 -13.08 2.13 -1.89
N ASN A 25 -13.46 3.37 -2.24
CA ASN A 25 -14.11 3.66 -3.53
C ASN A 25 -13.11 3.74 -4.69
N GLU A 26 -13.56 3.48 -5.91
CA GLU A 26 -12.74 3.78 -7.10
C GLU A 26 -12.39 5.27 -7.17
N GLY A 27 -11.15 5.57 -7.55
CA GLY A 27 -10.56 6.90 -7.55
C GLY A 27 -10.04 7.38 -6.20
N GLU A 28 -10.32 6.65 -5.11
CA GLU A 28 -9.89 7.02 -3.77
C GLU A 28 -8.38 6.84 -3.57
N VAL A 29 -7.79 7.75 -2.80
CA VAL A 29 -6.37 7.71 -2.42
C VAL A 29 -6.26 7.34 -0.94
N SER A 30 -5.53 6.27 -0.67
CA SER A 30 -5.29 5.74 0.67
C SER A 30 -3.79 5.75 0.96
N ILE A 31 -3.43 6.15 2.18
CA ILE A 31 -2.06 6.12 2.68
C ILE A 31 -1.99 5.09 3.79
N PHE A 32 -1.08 4.13 3.67
CA PHE A 32 -0.83 3.12 4.68
C PHE A 32 0.54 3.35 5.29
N MET A 33 0.59 3.39 6.61
CA MET A 33 1.83 3.46 7.38
C MET A 33 2.07 2.13 8.08
N PHE A 34 3.27 1.57 7.97
CA PHE A 34 3.61 0.25 8.49
C PHE A 34 5.09 0.22 8.89
N GLU A 35 5.43 -0.69 9.79
CA GLU A 35 6.78 -0.85 10.32
C GLU A 35 7.41 -2.11 9.74
N ILE A 36 8.54 -1.97 9.05
CA ILE A 36 9.31 -3.07 8.46
C ILE A 36 10.81 -2.78 8.59
N GLY A 37 11.54 -3.76 9.12
CA GLY A 37 12.99 -3.66 9.33
C GLY A 37 13.84 -3.90 8.08
N ASP A 38 13.32 -4.59 7.06
CA ASP A 38 14.06 -4.93 5.84
C ASP A 38 13.29 -4.54 4.56
N PHE A 39 14.04 -4.06 3.56
CA PHE A 39 13.54 -3.44 2.32
C PHE A 39 12.78 -4.41 1.39
N SER A 40 12.85 -5.71 1.67
CA SER A 40 12.20 -6.78 0.91
C SER A 40 10.67 -6.62 0.84
N ALA A 41 10.06 -6.02 1.86
CA ALA A 41 8.64 -5.79 1.94
C ALA A 41 8.13 -4.74 0.94
N VAL A 42 8.92 -3.72 0.59
CA VAL A 42 8.50 -2.68 -0.38
C VAL A 42 8.32 -3.27 -1.78
N GLN A 43 9.27 -4.13 -2.19
CA GLN A 43 9.22 -4.83 -3.47
C GLN A 43 7.96 -5.70 -3.55
N LYS A 44 7.71 -6.48 -2.50
CA LYS A 44 6.53 -7.34 -2.38
C LYS A 44 5.22 -6.54 -2.38
N SER A 45 5.17 -5.38 -1.73
CA SER A 45 4.01 -4.48 -1.76
C SER A 45 3.71 -3.99 -3.18
N ALA A 46 4.75 -3.60 -3.93
CA ALA A 46 4.57 -3.17 -5.30
C ALA A 46 4.05 -4.30 -6.20
N ASP A 47 4.58 -5.51 -6.04
CA ASP A 47 4.13 -6.69 -6.80
C ASP A 47 2.67 -7.03 -6.47
N VAL A 48 2.30 -7.09 -5.18
CA VAL A 48 0.92 -7.38 -4.74
C VAL A 48 -0.09 -6.35 -5.26
N ILE A 49 0.25 -5.05 -5.22
CA ILE A 49 -0.62 -3.97 -5.73
C ILE A 49 -0.81 -4.10 -7.24
N LYS A 50 0.25 -4.45 -7.97
CA LYS A 50 0.21 -4.66 -9.41
C LYS A 50 -0.60 -5.90 -9.79
N GLU A 51 -0.44 -7.01 -9.07
CA GLU A 51 -1.24 -8.22 -9.25
C GLU A 51 -2.72 -8.00 -8.95
N ALA A 52 -3.04 -7.16 -7.96
CA ALA A 52 -4.40 -6.73 -7.67
C ALA A 52 -4.99 -5.78 -8.74
N GLY A 53 -4.18 -5.29 -9.68
CA GLY A 53 -4.58 -4.40 -10.78
C GLY A 53 -4.66 -2.93 -10.40
N TRP A 54 -3.93 -2.50 -9.36
CA TRP A 54 -4.03 -1.17 -8.74
C TRP A 54 -2.77 -0.34 -9.03
N THR A 55 -2.84 0.98 -8.81
CA THR A 55 -1.72 1.89 -9.07
C THR A 55 -1.07 2.36 -7.78
N LEU A 56 0.22 2.04 -7.60
CA LEU A 56 1.08 2.62 -6.58
C LEU A 56 1.51 4.02 -7.03
N LEU A 57 1.18 5.05 -6.24
CA LEU A 57 1.53 6.43 -6.58
C LEU A 57 2.87 6.87 -5.98
N ASN A 58 3.16 6.42 -4.75
CA ASN A 58 4.40 6.76 -4.08
C ASN A 58 4.71 5.76 -2.95
N SER A 59 5.99 5.57 -2.64
CA SER A 59 6.50 4.90 -1.45
C SER A 59 7.53 5.80 -0.78
N LEU A 60 7.28 6.21 0.47
CA LEU A 60 8.12 7.10 1.24
C LEU A 60 8.58 6.42 2.53
N LYS A 61 9.90 6.26 2.68
CA LYS A 61 10.54 5.83 3.93
C LYS A 61 10.58 7.02 4.89
N PHE A 62 9.97 6.88 6.07
CA PHE A 62 9.84 7.97 7.05
C PHE A 62 11.00 7.96 8.08
N ASN A 63 11.47 6.78 8.48
CA ASN A 63 12.70 6.57 9.27
C ASN A 63 13.25 5.14 9.00
N GLU A 64 14.18 4.62 9.82
CA GLU A 64 14.80 3.30 9.59
C GLU A 64 13.79 2.16 9.46
N THR A 65 12.67 2.24 10.18
CA THR A 65 11.68 1.16 10.33
C THR A 65 10.27 1.55 9.85
N ASP A 66 9.91 2.83 9.88
CA ASP A 66 8.59 3.33 9.49
C ASP A 66 8.51 3.66 7.99
N TRP A 67 7.50 3.11 7.33
CA TRP A 67 7.24 3.26 5.92
C TRP A 67 5.83 3.75 5.65
N THR A 68 5.68 4.49 4.56
CA THR A 68 4.38 4.87 4.03
C THR A 68 4.26 4.52 2.56
N ILE A 69 3.11 3.99 2.15
CA ILE A 69 2.75 3.79 0.75
C ILE A 69 1.46 4.53 0.45
N VAL A 70 1.43 5.17 -0.71
CA VAL A 70 0.28 5.91 -1.21
C VAL A 70 -0.28 5.14 -2.39
N ILE A 71 -1.51 4.67 -2.22
CA ILE A 71 -2.21 3.83 -3.19
C ILE A 71 -3.43 4.59 -3.68
N LYS A 72 -3.66 4.55 -4.99
CA LYS A 72 -4.92 5.00 -5.57
C LYS A 72 -5.65 3.80 -6.13
N LYS A 73 -6.90 3.59 -5.67
CA LYS A 73 -7.75 2.52 -6.21
C LYS A 73 -8.27 2.93 -7.57
N VAL A 74 -7.49 2.65 -8.60
CA VAL A 74 -7.90 2.76 -9.99
C VAL A 74 -7.55 1.43 -10.64
N LYS A 75 -8.49 0.87 -11.41
CA LYS A 75 -8.13 -0.19 -12.34
C LYS A 75 -7.05 0.37 -13.24
N VAL A 76 -5.88 -0.26 -13.25
CA VAL A 76 -4.88 0.02 -14.26
C VAL A 76 -5.58 -0.22 -15.61
N ALA A 77 -5.81 0.85 -16.35
CA ALA A 77 -6.23 0.74 -17.73
C ALA A 77 -5.06 0.08 -18.45
N ASN A 78 -5.13 -1.24 -18.64
CA ASN A 78 -4.30 -1.92 -19.61
C ASN A 78 -4.74 -1.39 -20.98
N GLY A 79 -4.11 -0.31 -21.43
CA GLY A 79 -4.43 0.39 -22.66
C GLY A 79 -3.22 1.18 -23.16
N GLU A 80 -2.62 0.59 -24.20
CA GLU A 80 -1.61 1.12 -25.16
C GLU A 80 -0.12 1.02 -24.77
#